data_AF-A0A832PZ53-F1
#
_entry.id   AF-A0A832PZ53-F1
#
_cell.length_a   1.000
_cell.length_b   1.000
_cell.length_c   1.000
_cell.angle_alpha   90.00
_cell.angle_beta   90.00
_cell.angle_gamma   90.00
#
_symmetry.space_group_name_H-M   'P 1'
#
loop_
_entity.id
_entity.type
_entity.pdbx_description
1 polymer ?
#
loop_
_entity_poly.entity_id
_entity_poly.type
_entity_poly.pdbx_seq_one_letter_code
_entity_poly.pdbx_strand_id
1 'polypeptide(L)'
;MALIIAPIFTKANIKVKDNGDGISLQVEGGVITLKPLNDNSIRVKIQKSEEVIEIEELIYTVKLPRIDYLIKEDANSIILDLENIKAIYNKNKKTLSFKDRLGNIVLEEKEGGRLLQPDVIKDFNVYRVGQKFISPSDEYIYGTGQFQDGHLNIRGLSRRLTQVNSQISIPFILS
;
A
#
# COMPACT_ATOMS: atom_id res chain seq x y z
N MET A 1 -52.82 -7.92 5.12
CA MET A 1 -51.54 -8.36 5.70
C MET A 1 -50.43 -7.90 4.77
N ALA A 2 -49.87 -6.71 5.02
CA ALA A 2 -48.88 -6.10 4.14
C ALA A 2 -47.48 -6.57 4.55
N LEU A 3 -46.82 -7.30 3.66
CA LEU A 3 -45.44 -7.75 3.83
C LEU A 3 -44.52 -6.58 3.46
N ILE A 4 -44.02 -5.85 4.46
CA ILE A 4 -42.97 -4.84 4.26
C ILE A 4 -41.66 -5.59 4.10
N ILE A 5 -41.20 -5.75 2.86
CA ILE A 5 -39.85 -6.25 2.56
C ILE A 5 -38.89 -5.09 2.82
N ALA A 6 -38.22 -5.10 3.96
CA ALA A 6 -37.10 -4.21 4.21
C ALA A 6 -35.92 -4.62 3.30
N PRO A 7 -35.24 -3.66 2.63
CA PRO A 7 -34.06 -3.98 1.85
C PRO A 7 -32.94 -4.43 2.80
N ILE A 8 -32.44 -5.65 2.58
CA ILE A 8 -31.22 -6.15 3.21
C ILE A 8 -30.05 -5.42 2.53
N PHE A 9 -29.59 -4.32 3.14
CA PHE A 9 -28.28 -3.76 2.82
C PHE A 9 -27.22 -4.58 3.56
N THR A 10 -26.69 -5.62 2.92
CA THR A 10 -25.45 -6.26 3.36
C THR A 10 -24.29 -5.30 3.14
N LYS A 11 -24.02 -4.40 4.10
CA LYS A 11 -22.72 -3.73 4.19
C LYS A 11 -21.68 -4.81 4.42
N ALA A 12 -20.76 -4.98 3.48
CA ALA A 12 -19.54 -5.75 3.71
C ALA A 12 -18.76 -5.04 4.83
N ASN A 13 -18.93 -5.50 6.07
CA ASN A 13 -18.14 -5.03 7.20
C ASN A 13 -16.72 -5.59 7.03
N ILE A 14 -15.81 -4.73 6.59
CA ILE A 14 -14.38 -5.02 6.52
C ILE A 14 -13.89 -5.22 7.94
N LYS A 15 -13.38 -6.42 8.25
CA LYS A 15 -12.88 -6.73 9.59
C LYS A 15 -11.48 -6.12 9.77
N VAL A 16 -11.34 -5.26 10.77
CA VAL A 16 -10.05 -4.72 11.22
C VAL A 16 -9.54 -5.57 12.37
N LYS A 17 -8.28 -5.99 12.31
CA LYS A 17 -7.56 -6.65 13.40
C LYS A 17 -6.38 -5.78 13.81
N ASP A 18 -6.30 -5.45 15.09
CA ASP A 18 -5.09 -4.89 15.69
C ASP A 18 -4.10 -6.03 15.98
N ASN A 19 -2.87 -5.90 15.47
CA ASN A 19 -1.80 -6.88 15.65
C ASN A 19 -0.83 -6.48 16.78
N GLY A 20 -0.98 -5.29 17.36
CA GLY A 20 -0.10 -4.73 18.40
C GLY A 20 1.12 -3.97 17.86
N ASP A 21 1.50 -4.22 16.61
CA ASP A 21 2.55 -3.53 15.85
C ASP A 21 2.05 -2.97 14.50
N GLY A 22 0.74 -2.82 14.36
CA GLY A 22 0.05 -2.41 13.14
C GLY A 22 -1.35 -3.03 13.04
N ILE A 23 -2.00 -2.87 11.89
CA ILE A 23 -3.35 -3.39 11.65
C ILE A 23 -3.42 -4.24 10.40
N SER A 24 -4.35 -5.18 10.39
CA SER A 24 -4.73 -5.98 9.23
C SER A 24 -6.19 -5.74 8.86
N LEU A 25 -6.43 -5.48 7.57
CA LEU A 25 -7.73 -5.23 6.97
C LEU A 25 -8.09 -6.43 6.10
N GLN A 26 -9.18 -7.12 6.43
CA GLN A 26 -9.72 -8.19 5.60
C GLN A 26 -10.55 -7.60 4.46
N VAL A 27 -10.00 -7.61 3.24
CA VAL A 27 -10.62 -7.03 2.05
C VAL A 27 -10.92 -8.09 1.00
N GLU A 28 -11.74 -7.74 0.02
CA GLU A 28 -11.96 -8.61 -1.12
C GLU A 28 -10.63 -8.83 -1.87
N GLY A 29 -10.23 -10.09 -2.01
CA GLY A 29 -9.00 -10.47 -2.69
C GLY A 29 -7.75 -10.57 -1.80
N GLY A 30 -7.86 -10.38 -0.48
CA GLY A 30 -6.76 -10.67 0.45
C GLY A 30 -6.77 -9.85 1.75
N VAL A 31 -5.62 -9.86 2.42
CA VAL A 31 -5.33 -9.06 3.61
C VAL A 31 -4.43 -7.90 3.23
N ILE A 32 -4.80 -6.69 3.66
CA ILE A 32 -3.88 -5.53 3.66
C ILE A 32 -3.35 -5.37 5.08
N THR A 33 -2.03 -5.39 5.26
CA THR A 33 -1.38 -5.09 6.53
C THR A 33 -0.71 -3.73 6.45
N LEU A 34 -1.02 -2.87 7.42
CA LEU A 34 -0.41 -1.55 7.61
C LEU A 34 0.41 -1.60 8.90
N LYS A 35 1.73 -1.50 8.77
CA LYS A 35 2.67 -1.58 9.90
C LYS A 35 3.46 -0.26 10.01
N PRO A 36 3.26 0.53 11.07
CA PRO A 36 4.14 1.66 11.39
C PRO A 36 5.62 1.23 11.43
N LEU A 37 6.49 2.03 10.82
CA LEU A 37 7.95 1.89 10.96
C LEU A 37 8.55 3.02 11.82
N ASN A 38 7.97 4.21 11.70
CA ASN A 38 8.17 5.37 12.58
C ASN A 38 6.97 6.32 12.40
N ASP A 39 6.97 7.47 13.06
CA ASP A 39 5.86 8.44 13.03
C ASP A 39 5.53 9.03 11.65
N ASN A 40 6.41 8.83 10.66
CA ASN A 40 6.32 9.36 9.30
C ASN A 40 6.24 8.26 8.22
N SER A 41 6.28 6.97 8.58
CA SER A 41 6.35 5.90 7.58
C SER A 41 5.57 4.65 7.98
N ILE A 42 4.90 4.09 6.99
CA ILE A 42 4.04 2.92 7.13
C ILE A 42 4.44 1.91 6.06
N ARG A 43 4.73 0.68 6.49
CA ARG A 43 4.90 -0.46 5.60
C ARG A 43 3.53 -1.01 5.22
N VAL A 44 3.27 -1.10 3.92
CA VAL A 44 2.06 -1.73 3.37
C VAL A 44 2.43 -3.10 2.81
N LYS A 45 1.68 -4.14 3.20
CA LYS A 45 1.75 -5.47 2.58
C LYS A 45 0.36 -5.88 2.13
N ILE A 46 0.25 -6.50 0.96
CA ILE A 46 -0.99 -7.08 0.44
C ILE A 46 -0.73 -8.56 0.17
N GLN A 47 -1.58 -9.43 0.70
CA GLN A 47 -1.40 -10.88 0.61
C GLN A 47 -2.75 -11.55 0.30
N LYS A 48 -2.79 -12.44 -0.70
CA LYS A 48 -4.01 -13.16 -1.11
C LYS A 48 -4.07 -14.61 -0.63
N SER A 49 -2.92 -15.26 -0.44
CA SER A 49 -2.84 -16.62 0.10
C SER A 49 -2.78 -16.59 1.63
N GLU A 50 -3.35 -17.57 2.30
CA GLU A 50 -3.11 -17.78 3.74
C GLU A 50 -1.71 -18.32 4.00
N GLU A 51 -1.08 -18.96 3.01
CA GLU A 51 0.31 -19.42 3.08
C GLU A 51 1.25 -18.22 3.02
N VAL A 52 1.86 -17.91 4.16
CA VAL A 52 2.96 -16.96 4.26
C VAL A 52 4.25 -17.71 3.96
N ILE A 53 4.83 -17.48 2.78
CA ILE A 53 6.22 -17.83 2.56
C ILE A 53 7.04 -16.76 3.29
N GLU A 54 7.79 -17.17 4.31
CA GLU A 54 8.71 -16.27 5.01
C GLU A 54 9.90 -16.00 4.08
N ILE A 55 9.94 -14.79 3.52
CA ILE A 55 11.03 -14.32 2.67
C ILE A 55 11.98 -13.53 3.57
N GLU A 56 13.27 -13.79 3.44
CA GLU A 56 14.32 -13.04 4.12
C GLU A 56 14.20 -11.53 3.83
N GLU A 57 14.23 -10.73 4.88
CA GLU A 57 14.21 -9.27 4.79
C GLU A 57 15.63 -8.75 4.59
N LEU A 58 15.92 -8.28 3.38
CA LEU A 58 17.27 -7.79 3.02
C LEU A 58 17.46 -6.28 3.24
N ILE A 59 16.37 -5.51 3.39
CA ILE A 59 16.44 -4.05 3.45
C ILE A 59 16.14 -3.54 4.86
N TYR A 60 15.07 -4.02 5.48
CA TYR A 60 14.67 -3.62 6.84
C TYR A 60 15.25 -4.57 7.89
N THR A 61 16.58 -4.62 8.01
CA THR A 61 17.29 -5.57 8.90
C THR A 61 17.35 -5.12 10.36
N VAL A 62 17.05 -3.85 10.63
CA VAL A 62 17.10 -3.27 11.98
C VAL A 62 15.78 -3.48 12.71
N LYS A 63 15.86 -3.92 13.97
CA LYS A 63 14.68 -3.99 14.85
C LYS A 63 14.24 -2.59 15.23
N LEU A 64 13.03 -2.23 14.82
CA LEU A 64 12.43 -0.92 15.12
C LEU A 64 11.77 -0.93 16.50
N PRO A 65 11.73 0.23 17.20
CA PRO A 65 10.95 0.37 18.42
C PRO A 65 9.45 0.23 18.11
N ARG A 66 8.65 0.00 19.17
CA ARG A 66 7.20 0.05 19.05
C ARG A 66 6.77 1.50 18.81
N ILE A 67 5.89 1.70 17.83
CA ILE A 67 5.31 3.00 17.48
C ILE A 67 3.88 3.02 17.99
N ASP A 68 3.50 4.10 18.66
CA ASP A 68 2.13 4.31 19.11
C ASP A 68 1.26 4.76 17.93
N TYR A 69 0.03 4.25 17.87
CA TYR A 69 -0.93 4.61 16.84
C TYR A 69 -2.35 4.50 17.38
N LEU A 70 -3.27 5.19 16.72
CA LEU A 70 -4.71 5.06 16.96
C LEU A 70 -5.38 4.42 15.75
N ILE A 71 -6.41 3.62 16.02
CA ILE A 71 -7.29 3.06 15.00
C ILE A 71 -8.62 3.80 15.11
N LYS A 72 -9.06 4.40 14.00
CA LYS A 72 -10.39 5.01 13.90
C LYS A 72 -11.16 4.34 12.78
N GLU A 73 -12.44 4.09 13.00
CA GLU A 73 -13.31 3.49 12.00
C GLU A 73 -14.64 4.23 11.96
N ASP A 74 -15.10 4.53 10.74
CA ASP A 74 -16.42 5.08 10.49
C ASP A 74 -17.15 4.26 9.39
N ALA A 75 -18.32 4.74 8.98
CA ALA A 75 -19.14 4.05 7.98
C ALA A 75 -18.45 3.91 6.60
N ASN A 76 -17.51 4.79 6.28
CA ASN A 76 -16.86 4.92 4.98
C ASN A 76 -15.36 4.60 5.00
N SER A 77 -14.71 4.67 6.16
CA SER A 77 -13.25 4.59 6.26
C SER A 77 -12.74 3.81 7.47
N ILE A 78 -11.52 3.30 7.34
CA ILE A 78 -10.69 2.78 8.43
C ILE A 78 -9.38 3.56 8.39
N ILE A 79 -8.92 4.08 9.53
CA ILE A 79 -7.80 5.00 9.64
C ILE A 79 -6.79 4.44 10.65
N LEU A 80 -5.55 4.30 10.22
CA LEU A 80 -4.38 4.15 11.08
C LEU A 80 -3.74 5.54 11.24
N ASP A 81 -3.79 6.09 12.44
CA ASP A 81 -3.40 7.48 12.76
C ASP A 81 -2.12 7.45 13.60
N LEU A 82 -0.99 7.90 13.01
CA LEU A 82 0.29 8.12 13.69
C LEU A 82 0.48 9.63 13.93
N GLU A 83 1.57 10.02 14.60
CA GLU A 83 1.82 11.43 14.93
C GLU A 83 1.90 12.34 13.69
N ASN A 84 2.62 11.93 12.64
CA ASN A 84 2.89 12.78 11.47
C ASN A 84 2.25 12.29 10.17
N ILE A 85 1.74 11.06 10.14
CA ILE A 85 1.10 10.48 8.95
C ILE A 85 -0.13 9.65 9.30
N LYS A 86 -1.13 9.67 8.42
CA LYS A 86 -2.33 8.83 8.51
C LYS A 86 -2.44 7.96 7.27
N ALA A 87 -2.72 6.67 7.45
CA ALA A 87 -3.19 5.80 6.37
C ALA A 87 -4.70 5.62 6.47
N ILE A 88 -5.40 5.98 5.41
CA ILE A 88 -6.88 5.99 5.35
C ILE A 88 -7.30 5.02 4.27
N TYR A 89 -7.95 3.93 4.67
CA TYR A 89 -8.58 2.98 3.77
C TYR A 89 -10.04 3.37 3.51
N ASN A 90 -10.38 3.65 2.25
CA ASN A 90 -11.74 3.96 1.83
C ASN A 90 -12.51 2.67 1.49
N LYS A 91 -13.59 2.39 2.23
CA LYS A 91 -14.38 1.15 2.09
C LYS A 91 -15.11 1.06 0.74
N ASN A 92 -15.51 2.20 0.16
CA ASN A 92 -16.25 2.25 -1.10
C ASN A 92 -15.30 2.14 -2.31
N LYS A 93 -14.24 2.95 -2.35
CA LYS A 93 -13.25 2.96 -3.43
C LYS A 93 -12.27 1.78 -3.35
N LYS A 94 -12.19 1.11 -2.19
CA LYS A 94 -11.24 0.02 -1.89
C LYS A 94 -9.77 0.43 -2.05
N THR A 95 -9.46 1.71 -1.79
CA THR A 95 -8.13 2.31 -1.94
C THR A 95 -7.57 2.81 -0.61
N LEU A 96 -6.25 2.90 -0.54
CA LEU A 96 -5.51 3.63 0.50
C LEU A 96 -5.18 5.04 0.04
N SER A 97 -5.21 5.96 1.00
CA SER A 97 -4.66 7.31 0.87
C SER A 97 -3.81 7.62 2.11
N PHE A 98 -2.79 8.43 1.91
CA PHE A 98 -1.85 8.84 2.95
C PHE A 98 -1.90 10.34 3.09
N LYS A 99 -2.05 10.81 4.32
CA LYS A 99 -2.11 12.25 4.63
C LYS A 99 -1.10 12.62 5.69
N ASP A 100 -0.55 13.82 5.57
CA ASP A 100 0.27 14.40 6.63
C ASP A 100 -0.58 14.82 7.84
N ARG A 101 0.07 15.30 8.90
CA ARG A 101 -0.60 15.81 10.12
C ARG A 101 -1.53 17.00 9.85
N LEU A 102 -1.28 17.78 8.79
CA LEU A 102 -2.08 18.94 8.40
C LEU A 102 -3.31 18.53 7.56
N GLY A 103 -3.40 17.26 7.16
CA GLY A 103 -4.48 16.72 6.34
C GLY A 103 -4.25 16.86 4.83
N ASN A 104 -3.06 17.29 4.41
CA ASN A 104 -2.67 17.32 3.01
C ASN A 104 -2.46 15.90 2.50
N ILE A 105 -2.83 15.65 1.24
CA ILE A 105 -2.61 14.37 0.59
C ILE A 105 -1.12 14.25 0.24
N VAL A 106 -0.50 13.17 0.70
CA VAL A 106 0.89 12.79 0.37
C VAL A 106 0.91 11.78 -0.77
N LEU A 107 0.02 10.79 -0.74
CA LEU A 107 -0.07 9.75 -1.77
C LEU A 107 -1.47 9.13 -1.79
N GLU A 108 -2.00 8.87 -2.98
CA GLU A 108 -3.27 8.16 -3.16
C GLU A 108 -3.13 7.02 -4.15
N GLU A 109 -3.67 5.86 -3.80
CA GLU A 109 -3.82 4.80 -4.78
C GLU A 109 -4.87 5.16 -5.83
N LYS A 110 -4.63 4.72 -7.06
CA LYS A 110 -5.65 4.77 -8.11
C LYS A 110 -6.67 3.66 -7.86
N GLU A 111 -7.96 3.97 -8.00
CA GLU A 111 -9.03 2.95 -7.94
C GLU A 111 -8.80 1.86 -8.99
N GLY A 112 -8.89 0.59 -8.59
CA GLY A 112 -8.50 -0.55 -9.42
C GLY A 112 -6.99 -0.60 -9.76
N GLY A 113 -6.15 0.15 -9.04
CA GLY A 113 -4.72 0.29 -9.32
C GLY A 113 -3.84 -0.86 -8.85
N ARG A 114 -4.38 -1.76 -8.02
CA ARG A 114 -3.71 -2.97 -7.54
C ARG A 114 -3.88 -4.10 -8.55
N LEU A 115 -2.79 -4.74 -8.91
CA LEU A 115 -2.75 -5.97 -9.69
C LEU A 115 -2.06 -7.04 -8.85
N LEU A 116 -2.75 -8.15 -8.63
CA LEU A 116 -2.20 -9.33 -7.96
C LEU A 116 -2.70 -10.57 -8.70
N GLN A 117 -2.02 -10.92 -9.78
CA GLN A 117 -2.39 -12.00 -10.68
C GLN A 117 -1.55 -13.25 -10.37
N PRO A 118 -2.16 -14.42 -10.13
CA PRO A 118 -1.40 -15.66 -9.97
C PRO A 118 -0.51 -15.91 -11.20
N ASP A 119 0.71 -16.37 -10.94
CA ASP A 119 1.70 -16.70 -11.96
C ASP A 119 2.57 -17.86 -11.45
N VAL A 120 3.35 -18.47 -12.34
CA VAL A 120 4.21 -19.61 -11.99
C VAL A 120 5.61 -19.39 -12.56
N ILE A 121 6.62 -19.41 -11.70
CA ILE A 121 8.02 -19.38 -12.11
C ILE A 121 8.63 -20.74 -11.76
N LYS A 122 8.96 -21.52 -12.80
CA LYS A 122 9.36 -22.93 -12.67
C LYS A 122 8.25 -23.72 -11.96
N ASP A 123 8.49 -24.16 -10.72
CA ASP A 123 7.53 -24.91 -9.90
C ASP A 123 7.00 -24.09 -8.71
N PHE A 124 7.31 -22.79 -8.65
CA PHE A 124 6.87 -21.90 -7.59
C PHE A 124 5.63 -21.10 -8.00
N ASN A 125 4.57 -21.22 -7.21
CA ASN A 125 3.41 -20.34 -7.28
C ASN A 125 3.80 -18.95 -6.81
N VAL A 126 3.67 -17.96 -7.67
CA VAL A 126 3.99 -16.56 -7.39
C VAL A 126 2.85 -15.66 -7.82
N TYR A 127 3.02 -14.36 -7.63
CA TYR A 127 2.09 -13.36 -8.14
C TYR A 127 2.83 -12.34 -9.00
N ARG A 128 2.28 -12.07 -10.18
CA ARG A 128 2.61 -10.85 -10.92
C ARG A 128 1.91 -9.68 -10.24
N VAL A 129 2.73 -8.77 -9.71
CA VAL A 129 2.25 -7.63 -8.92
C VAL A 129 2.33 -6.33 -9.70
N GLY A 130 1.38 -5.43 -9.44
CA GLY A 130 1.39 -4.07 -9.97
C GLY A 130 0.64 -3.14 -9.05
N GLN A 131 1.10 -1.90 -8.96
CA GLN A 131 0.49 -0.88 -8.13
C GLN A 131 0.47 0.43 -8.90
N LYS A 132 -0.66 1.15 -8.84
CA LYS A 132 -0.82 2.46 -9.47
C LYS A 132 -1.25 3.49 -8.43
N PHE A 133 -0.62 4.65 -8.48
CA PHE A 133 -0.95 5.80 -7.65
C PHE A 133 -1.42 6.96 -8.53
N ILE A 134 -2.14 7.90 -7.93
CA ILE A 134 -2.46 9.17 -8.56
C ILE A 134 -1.19 10.04 -8.57
N SER A 135 -0.86 10.60 -9.74
CA SER A 135 0.29 11.50 -9.93
C SER A 135 -0.24 12.86 -10.43
N PRO A 136 -0.28 13.89 -9.58
CA PRO A 136 -0.65 15.25 -9.96
C PRO A 136 0.17 15.80 -11.13
N SER A 137 -0.34 16.82 -11.83
CA SER A 137 0.33 17.40 -13.01
C SER A 137 1.62 18.14 -12.68
N ASP A 138 1.71 18.65 -11.46
CA ASP A 138 2.81 19.43 -10.89
C ASP A 138 3.78 18.57 -10.05
N GLU A 139 3.58 17.26 -9.99
CA GLU A 139 4.48 16.34 -9.29
C GLU A 139 5.82 16.21 -10.03
N TYR A 140 6.90 16.09 -9.27
CA TYR A 140 8.21 15.74 -9.79
C TYR A 140 8.64 14.42 -9.17
N ILE A 141 9.17 13.51 -9.98
CA ILE A 141 9.58 12.19 -9.48
C ILE A 141 11.08 12.03 -9.69
N TYR A 142 11.80 11.61 -8.67
CA TYR A 142 13.25 11.42 -8.68
C TYR A 142 13.63 10.04 -8.14
N GLY A 143 14.89 9.62 -8.38
CA GLY A 143 15.45 8.41 -7.81
C GLY A 143 15.54 7.26 -8.81
N THR A 144 15.08 6.08 -8.41
CA THR A 144 15.23 4.77 -9.09
C THR A 144 16.67 4.24 -9.19
N GLY A 145 17.68 5.03 -8.83
CA GLY A 145 19.09 4.65 -8.82
C GLY A 145 19.92 5.40 -9.88
N GLN A 146 20.92 4.74 -10.45
CA GLN A 146 21.82 5.30 -11.45
C GLN A 146 21.42 4.84 -12.86
N PHE A 147 21.03 5.77 -13.73
CA PHE A 147 20.67 5.55 -15.12
C PHE A 147 21.48 6.48 -16.04
N GLN A 148 21.81 6.00 -17.25
CA GLN A 148 22.57 6.73 -18.28
C GLN A 148 21.65 7.38 -19.33
N ASP A 149 20.47 7.83 -18.91
CA ASP A 149 19.44 8.40 -19.79
C ASP A 149 19.33 9.93 -19.69
N GLY A 150 20.12 10.57 -18.82
CA GLY A 150 20.15 12.03 -18.66
C GLY A 150 18.92 12.64 -18.00
N HIS A 151 18.01 11.83 -17.44
CA HIS A 151 16.76 12.33 -16.85
C HIS A 151 16.83 12.41 -15.32
N LEU A 152 16.68 13.63 -14.80
CA LEU A 152 16.53 13.88 -13.36
C LEU A 152 15.07 13.69 -12.92
N ASN A 153 14.13 14.44 -13.52
CA ASN A 153 12.69 14.21 -13.31
C ASN A 153 12.23 13.06 -14.21
N ILE A 154 11.75 12.00 -13.59
CA ILE A 154 11.35 10.77 -14.27
C ILE A 154 9.83 10.60 -14.38
N ARG A 155 9.06 11.63 -14.01
CA ARG A 155 7.60 11.61 -14.15
C ARG A 155 7.21 11.36 -15.60
N GLY A 156 6.39 10.32 -15.82
CA GLY A 156 5.95 9.91 -17.15
C GLY A 156 6.97 9.05 -17.92
N LEU A 157 8.17 8.85 -17.40
CA LEU A 157 9.16 7.96 -18.01
C LEU A 157 8.93 6.51 -17.57
N SER A 158 9.06 5.58 -18.52
CA SER A 158 9.09 4.15 -18.23
C SER A 158 10.53 3.71 -18.00
N ARG A 159 10.86 3.21 -16.80
CA ARG A 159 12.16 2.62 -16.48
C ARG A 159 12.04 1.15 -16.11
N ARG A 160 12.93 0.34 -16.66
CA ARG A 160 13.09 -1.06 -16.26
C ARG A 160 14.17 -1.16 -15.19
N LEU A 161 13.78 -1.57 -13.98
CA LEU A 161 14.69 -1.74 -12.85
C LEU A 161 15.41 -3.10 -12.94
N THR A 162 16.44 -3.16 -13.78
CA THR A 162 17.33 -4.32 -13.94
C THR A 162 18.78 -3.90 -13.69
N GLN A 163 19.55 -4.75 -13.02
CA GLN A 163 20.99 -4.51 -12.85
C GLN A 163 21.72 -4.87 -14.15
N VAL A 164 22.48 -3.93 -14.70
CA VAL A 164 23.36 -4.14 -15.86
C VAL A 164 24.62 -3.27 -15.71
N ASN A 165 25.65 -3.51 -16.53
CA ASN A 165 26.85 -2.67 -16.50
C ASN A 165 26.45 -1.18 -16.69
N SER A 166 27.04 -0.29 -15.89
CA SER A 166 26.78 1.17 -15.82
C SER A 166 25.39 1.62 -15.29
N GLN A 167 24.50 0.69 -14.94
CA GLN A 167 23.17 0.99 -14.39
C GLN A 167 22.96 0.28 -13.05
N ILE A 168 22.59 1.05 -12.02
CA ILE A 168 22.26 0.53 -10.69
C ILE A 168 20.80 0.82 -10.43
N SER A 169 19.98 -0.22 -10.32
CA SER A 169 18.56 -0.10 -9.99
C SER A 169 18.35 -0.14 -8.48
N ILE A 170 17.73 0.92 -7.94
CA ILE A 170 17.32 1.03 -6.54
C ILE A 170 15.82 1.36 -6.54
N PRO A 171 14.93 0.46 -6.07
CA PRO A 171 13.48 0.68 -6.12
C PRO A 171 13.01 1.66 -5.04
N PHE A 172 13.53 2.88 -5.08
CA PHE A 172 13.19 4.00 -4.22
C PHE A 172 12.89 5.22 -5.08
N ILE A 173 11.83 5.93 -4.73
CA ILE A 173 11.38 7.14 -5.42
C ILE A 173 11.21 8.24 -4.38
N LEU A 174 11.60 9.46 -4.76
CA LEU A 174 11.27 10.70 -4.07
C LEU A 174 10.29 11.49 -4.95
N SER A 175 9.21 11.97 -4.34
CA SER A 175 8.18 12.84 -4.93
C SER A 175 8.27 14.22 -4.26
#